data_AF-A0AAV1LUF2-F1
#
_entry.id   AF-A0AAV1LUF2-F1
#
_cell.length_a   1.000
_cell.length_b   1.000
_cell.length_c   1.000
_cell.angle_alpha   90.00
_cell.angle_beta   90.00
_cell.angle_gamma   90.00
#
_symmetry.space_group_name_H-M   'P 1'
#
loop_
_entity.id
_entity.type
_entity.pdbx_description
1 polymer ?
#
loop_
_entity_poly.entity_id
_entity_poly.type
_entity_poly.pdbx_seq_one_letter_code
_entity_poly.pdbx_strand_id
1 'polypeptide(L)'
;MGTICDQGCANVSAINYLIEETREEYLKKNKELKHKVFKIDGKKIIPLYDTPHLIKGIRNNLLRNKEEKTAKWEHIVQLYKEDPGYQGLRLMPKLSDKHIIPEKNSKMKVKCATQVFSQSVAVNMGYLASKGVIDKECQDTADVILFFDNLFDSLNGSYLNSKKKAGKALLGPVRPNSIHKKVWRDAKQVLHTMKFVKNGKSTVVPSISNWLQSIENMEYLVNQLEKRHDLTSLWMRHFNQDPLENFFGSIRSHGHRNVSPTCAGFEAAFSLLINNMSGLHSEGSNCEQDSCTVFESLNNIFFESPSLTSNLAAETQIDYEYIMSNNIFIFKN
;
A
#
# COMPACT_ATOMS: atom_id res chain seq x y z
N MET A 1 8.33 12.54 10.36
CA MET A 1 8.89 11.18 10.33
C MET A 1 7.74 10.19 10.44
N GLY A 2 7.69 9.19 9.58
CA GLY A 2 6.64 8.17 9.55
C GLY A 2 7.24 6.78 9.51
N THR A 3 6.47 5.78 9.93
CA THR A 3 6.82 4.36 9.82
C THR A 3 5.77 3.64 8.99
N ILE A 4 6.16 2.57 8.30
CA ILE A 4 5.27 1.80 7.44
C ILE A 4 5.41 0.33 7.79
N CYS A 5 4.31 -0.32 8.15
CA CYS A 5 4.29 -1.75 8.48
C CYS A 5 3.17 -2.48 7.72
N ASP A 6 3.24 -3.81 7.67
CA ASP A 6 2.08 -4.60 7.28
C ASP A 6 1.00 -4.56 8.39
N GLN A 7 -0.18 -5.11 8.10
CA GLN A 7 -1.27 -5.20 9.07
C GLN A 7 -1.28 -6.51 9.88
N GLY A 8 -0.12 -7.15 10.06
CA GLY A 8 0.05 -8.34 10.88
C GLY A 8 -0.25 -8.05 12.36
N CYS A 9 -0.76 -9.05 13.08
CA CYS A 9 -1.21 -8.86 14.47
C CYS A 9 -0.10 -8.29 15.38
N ALA A 10 1.15 -8.73 15.22
CA ALA A 10 2.28 -8.23 16.00
C ALA A 10 2.53 -6.73 15.75
N ASN A 11 2.55 -6.31 14.48
CA ASN A 11 2.77 -4.91 14.10
C ASN A 11 1.63 -4.00 14.58
N VAL A 12 0.38 -4.46 14.44
CA VAL A 12 -0.79 -3.75 14.95
C VAL A 12 -0.73 -3.59 16.47
N SER A 13 -0.40 -4.66 17.20
CA SER A 13 -0.26 -4.62 18.66
C SER A 13 0.87 -3.68 19.11
N ALA A 14 2.03 -3.73 18.45
CA ALA A 14 3.16 -2.85 18.75
C ALA A 14 2.81 -1.37 18.53
N ILE A 15 2.17 -1.04 17.41
CA ILE A 15 1.73 0.34 17.13
C ILE A 15 0.72 0.82 18.17
N ASN A 16 -0.27 0.00 18.51
CA ASN A 16 -1.27 0.36 19.50
C ASN A 16 -0.65 0.60 20.88
N TYR A 17 0.31 -0.25 21.27
CA TYR A 17 1.05 -0.09 22.52
C TYR A 17 1.79 1.27 22.57
N LEU A 18 2.56 1.60 21.52
CA LEU A 18 3.32 2.84 21.44
C LEU A 18 2.42 4.09 21.40
N ILE A 19 1.27 4.01 20.73
CA ILE A 19 0.26 5.08 20.73
C ILE A 19 -0.33 5.28 22.12
N GLU A 20 -0.61 4.19 22.84
CA GLU A 20 -1.16 4.27 24.20
C GLU A 20 -0.18 4.88 25.18
N GLU A 21 1.08 4.43 25.17
CA GLU A 21 2.15 5.04 25.96
C GLU A 21 2.27 6.55 25.69
N THR A 22 2.23 6.94 24.42
CA THR A 22 2.24 8.36 24.04
C THR A 22 0.98 9.08 24.51
N ARG A 23 -0.19 8.44 24.48
CA ARG A 23 -1.43 9.03 24.99
C ARG A 23 -1.35 9.29 26.49
N GLU A 24 -0.82 8.35 27.26
CA GLU A 24 -0.62 8.50 28.71
C GLU A 24 0.30 9.69 29.04
N GLU A 25 1.39 9.89 28.28
CA GLU A 25 2.24 11.07 28.45
C GLU A 25 1.49 12.40 28.22
N TYR A 26 0.59 12.44 27.24
CA TYR A 26 -0.20 13.64 26.94
C TYR A 26 -1.22 13.90 28.04
N LEU A 27 -1.88 12.85 28.53
CA LEU A 27 -2.84 12.93 29.63
C LEU A 27 -2.19 13.45 30.92
N LYS A 28 -0.98 12.99 31.26
CA LYS A 28 -0.18 13.54 32.39
C LYS A 28 0.11 15.04 32.26
N LYS A 29 0.06 15.58 31.04
CA LYS A 29 0.26 17.01 30.73
C LYS A 29 -1.06 17.77 30.53
N ASN A 30 -2.20 17.17 30.86
CA ASN A 30 -3.55 17.69 30.58
C ASN A 30 -3.75 18.05 29.09
N LYS A 31 -3.19 17.26 28.19
CA LYS A 31 -3.33 17.42 26.73
C LYS A 31 -3.99 16.19 26.12
N GLU A 32 -4.70 16.39 25.02
CA GLU A 32 -5.29 15.32 24.22
C GLU A 32 -4.41 14.98 23.02
N LEU A 33 -4.28 13.69 22.72
CA LEU A 33 -3.58 13.21 21.54
C LEU A 33 -4.53 13.19 20.33
N LYS A 34 -4.44 14.22 19.48
CA LYS A 34 -5.37 14.43 18.34
C LYS A 34 -5.24 13.44 17.17
N HIS A 35 -4.09 12.79 17.01
CA HIS A 35 -3.81 11.88 15.90
C HIS A 35 -3.21 10.59 16.44
N LYS A 36 -3.43 9.46 15.76
CA LYS A 36 -2.86 8.15 16.11
C LYS A 36 -1.37 8.08 15.78
N VAL A 37 -0.58 8.82 16.56
CA VAL A 37 0.88 8.96 16.45
C VAL A 37 1.53 8.53 17.75
N PHE A 38 2.77 8.07 17.67
CA PHE A 38 3.55 7.73 18.85
C PHE A 38 4.85 8.53 18.91
N LYS A 39 5.59 8.45 20.01
CA LYS A 39 6.90 9.08 20.17
C LYS A 39 8.00 8.04 20.38
N ILE A 40 9.16 8.34 19.82
CA ILE A 40 10.44 7.67 20.15
C ILE A 40 11.45 8.79 20.36
N ASP A 41 12.18 8.78 21.48
CA ASP A 41 13.18 9.80 21.84
C ASP A 41 12.66 11.25 21.71
N GLY A 42 11.42 11.48 22.14
CA GLY A 42 10.74 12.78 22.03
C GLY A 42 10.30 13.17 20.62
N LYS A 43 10.70 12.43 19.58
CA LYS A 43 10.30 12.67 18.18
C LYS A 43 8.96 12.01 17.89
N LYS A 44 8.03 12.77 17.29
CA LYS A 44 6.72 12.25 16.86
C LYS A 44 6.86 11.42 15.59
N ILE A 45 6.33 10.22 15.62
CA ILE A 45 6.31 9.24 14.52
C ILE A 45 4.86 8.98 14.09
N ILE A 46 4.63 8.99 12.78
CA ILE A 46 3.33 8.77 12.16
C ILE A 46 3.27 7.34 11.60
N PRO A 47 2.56 6.39 12.25
CA PRO A 47 2.40 5.04 11.73
C PRO A 47 1.47 4.98 10.53
N LEU A 48 1.89 4.31 9.47
CA LEU A 48 1.11 3.99 8.28
C LEU A 48 1.06 2.48 8.09
N TYR A 49 -0.06 1.96 7.60
CA TYR A 49 -0.10 0.59 7.12
C TYR A 49 0.10 0.54 5.62
N ASP A 50 0.76 -0.51 5.16
CA ASP A 50 1.06 -0.70 3.75
C ASP A 50 -0.22 -0.87 2.91
N THR A 51 -0.43 0.04 1.96
CA THR A 51 -1.63 0.13 1.14
C THR A 51 -1.88 -1.15 0.29
N PRO A 52 -0.88 -1.71 -0.41
CA PRO A 52 -0.93 -3.07 -1.00
C PRO A 52 -1.43 -4.17 -0.05
N HIS A 53 -0.96 -4.18 1.19
CA HIS A 53 -1.44 -5.12 2.20
C HIS A 53 -2.88 -4.87 2.63
N LEU A 54 -3.29 -3.61 2.75
CA LEU A 54 -4.65 -3.25 3.16
C LEU A 54 -5.70 -3.72 2.15
N ILE A 55 -5.49 -3.49 0.85
CA ILE A 55 -6.42 -3.95 -0.20
C ILE A 55 -6.48 -5.49 -0.27
N LYS A 56 -5.33 -6.16 -0.06
CA LYS A 56 -5.27 -7.63 0.08
C LYS A 56 -6.13 -8.12 1.25
N GLY A 57 -6.13 -7.39 2.36
CA GLY A 57 -6.99 -7.66 3.52
C GLY A 57 -8.47 -7.57 3.20
N ILE A 58 -8.90 -6.53 2.49
CA ILE A 58 -10.30 -6.37 2.05
C ILE A 58 -10.74 -7.54 1.18
N ARG A 59 -9.94 -7.87 0.16
CA ARG A 59 -10.20 -9.02 -0.72
C ARG A 59 -10.33 -10.34 0.06
N ASN A 60 -9.42 -10.59 0.99
CA ASN A 60 -9.40 -11.83 1.77
C ASN A 60 -10.59 -11.95 2.72
N ASN A 61 -11.13 -10.84 3.21
CA ASN A 61 -12.35 -10.84 4.01
C ASN A 61 -13.61 -10.96 3.13
N LEU A 62 -13.62 -10.36 1.94
CA LEU A 62 -14.73 -10.52 0.99
C LEU A 62 -14.91 -11.98 0.55
N LEU A 63 -13.80 -12.69 0.31
CA LEU A 63 -13.78 -14.14 0.06
C LEU A 63 -14.47 -14.99 1.15
N ARG A 64 -14.66 -14.45 2.36
CA ARG A 64 -15.19 -15.18 3.52
C ARG A 64 -16.63 -14.80 3.89
N ASN A 65 -17.19 -13.72 3.33
CA ASN A 65 -18.51 -13.20 3.69
C ASN A 65 -19.57 -13.58 2.64
N LYS A 66 -20.82 -13.82 3.07
CA LYS A 66 -21.89 -14.36 2.20
C LYS A 66 -23.28 -13.67 2.25
N GLU A 67 -23.53 -12.57 2.99
CA GLU A 67 -24.94 -12.14 3.27
C GLU A 67 -25.29 -10.62 3.20
N GLU A 68 -26.53 -10.36 2.71
CA GLU A 68 -27.37 -9.19 2.32
C GLU A 68 -26.89 -7.71 2.21
N LYS A 69 -27.42 -7.00 1.17
CA LYS A 69 -27.01 -5.68 0.61
C LYS A 69 -25.50 -5.45 0.66
N THR A 70 -24.79 -6.34 -0.01
CA THR A 70 -23.38 -6.62 0.23
C THR A 70 -22.63 -6.65 -1.07
N ALA A 71 -21.40 -6.14 -1.05
CA ALA A 71 -20.38 -6.69 -1.91
C ALA A 71 -20.23 -8.19 -1.60
N LYS A 72 -20.37 -9.05 -2.60
CA LYS A 72 -20.23 -10.51 -2.45
C LYS A 72 -19.16 -11.03 -3.39
N TRP A 73 -18.43 -12.06 -2.94
CA TRP A 73 -17.48 -12.73 -3.82
C TRP A 73 -18.20 -13.45 -4.97
N GLU A 74 -19.41 -13.94 -4.70
CA GLU A 74 -20.28 -14.61 -5.66
C GLU A 74 -20.61 -13.72 -6.88
N HIS A 75 -20.79 -12.41 -6.68
CA HIS A 75 -20.99 -11.46 -7.79
C HIS A 75 -19.75 -11.35 -8.70
N ILE A 76 -18.54 -11.43 -8.12
CA ILE A 76 -17.29 -11.46 -8.90
C ILE A 76 -17.17 -12.79 -9.66
N VAL A 77 -17.60 -13.91 -9.06
CA VAL A 77 -17.66 -15.21 -9.74
C VAL A 77 -18.67 -15.17 -10.89
N GLN A 78 -19.84 -14.56 -10.69
CA GLN A 78 -20.86 -14.41 -11.72
C GLN A 78 -20.33 -13.60 -12.90
N LEU A 79 -19.72 -12.44 -12.62
CA LEU A 79 -19.06 -11.64 -13.65
C LEU A 79 -17.99 -12.43 -14.40
N TYR A 80 -17.17 -13.23 -13.71
CA TYR A 80 -16.12 -14.03 -14.36
C TYR A 80 -16.67 -15.12 -15.29
N LYS A 81 -17.86 -15.66 -14.98
CA LYS A 81 -18.56 -16.60 -15.88
C LYS A 81 -19.08 -15.90 -17.13
N GLU A 82 -19.53 -14.66 -16.98
CA GLU A 82 -19.97 -13.77 -18.05
C GLU A 82 -18.82 -12.94 -18.67
N ASP A 83 -17.57 -13.42 -18.60
CA ASP A 83 -16.42 -12.84 -19.31
C ASP A 83 -16.16 -13.65 -20.61
N PRO A 84 -17.07 -13.57 -21.61
CA PRO A 84 -16.93 -14.38 -22.81
C PRO A 84 -15.66 -13.98 -23.56
N GLY A 85 -14.89 -14.99 -23.97
CA GLY A 85 -13.81 -14.79 -24.91
C GLY A 85 -14.35 -14.84 -26.34
N TYR A 86 -14.09 -13.82 -27.15
CA TYR A 86 -14.28 -13.87 -28.60
C TYR A 86 -12.93 -13.72 -29.30
N GLN A 87 -12.56 -14.70 -30.13
CA GLN A 87 -11.26 -14.72 -30.84
C GLN A 87 -10.05 -14.53 -29.91
N GLY A 88 -10.11 -15.05 -28.68
CA GLY A 88 -9.06 -14.91 -27.68
C GLY A 88 -9.05 -13.55 -26.94
N LEU A 89 -9.94 -12.63 -27.29
CA LEU A 89 -10.14 -11.37 -26.57
C LEU A 89 -11.24 -11.54 -25.53
N ARG A 90 -10.94 -11.15 -24.29
CA ARG A 90 -11.86 -11.21 -23.15
C ARG A 90 -12.24 -9.79 -22.70
N LEU A 91 -13.39 -9.65 -22.09
CA LEU A 91 -13.87 -8.40 -21.50
C LEU A 91 -12.97 -7.99 -20.32
N MET A 92 -12.51 -8.96 -19.53
CA MET A 92 -11.57 -8.77 -18.43
C MET A 92 -10.31 -9.63 -18.60
N PRO A 93 -9.40 -9.28 -19.54
CA PRO A 93 -8.29 -10.15 -19.94
C PRO A 93 -7.26 -10.39 -18.82
N LYS A 94 -7.27 -9.59 -17.75
CA LYS A 94 -6.39 -9.75 -16.58
C LYS A 94 -6.91 -10.76 -15.57
N LEU A 95 -8.23 -10.97 -15.52
CA LEU A 95 -8.82 -11.94 -14.59
C LEU A 95 -8.59 -13.36 -15.11
N SER A 96 -8.37 -14.27 -14.18
CA SER A 96 -8.17 -15.68 -14.45
C SER A 96 -8.46 -16.49 -13.19
N ASP A 97 -8.44 -17.81 -13.30
CA ASP A 97 -8.70 -18.73 -12.19
C ASP A 97 -7.93 -18.40 -10.90
N LYS A 98 -6.67 -17.97 -11.00
CA LYS A 98 -5.83 -17.59 -9.84
C LYS A 98 -6.36 -16.37 -9.06
N HIS A 99 -7.27 -15.61 -9.66
CA HIS A 99 -7.94 -14.46 -9.06
C HIS A 99 -9.23 -14.88 -8.36
N ILE A 100 -10.00 -15.77 -8.99
CA ILE A 100 -11.41 -15.99 -8.66
C ILE A 100 -11.62 -17.28 -7.87
N ILE A 101 -10.99 -18.38 -8.29
CA ILE A 101 -11.19 -19.72 -7.73
C ILE A 101 -10.43 -19.82 -6.40
N PRO A 102 -11.11 -19.95 -5.24
CA PRO A 102 -10.47 -19.90 -3.92
C PRO A 102 -9.33 -20.91 -3.73
N GLU A 103 -9.45 -22.10 -4.31
CA GLU A 103 -8.46 -23.19 -4.25
C GLU A 103 -7.19 -22.86 -5.03
N LYS A 104 -7.34 -22.10 -6.13
CA LYS A 104 -6.22 -21.62 -6.97
C LYS A 104 -5.78 -20.21 -6.57
N ASN A 105 -6.46 -19.60 -5.62
CA ASN A 105 -6.26 -18.21 -5.27
C ASN A 105 -4.97 -18.03 -4.47
N SER A 106 -4.05 -17.24 -5.03
CA SER A 106 -2.88 -16.81 -4.28
C SER A 106 -3.27 -15.69 -3.29
N LYS A 107 -3.66 -16.09 -2.08
CA LYS A 107 -4.03 -15.18 -0.96
C LYS A 107 -2.97 -14.12 -0.64
N MET A 108 -1.71 -14.40 -0.97
CA MET A 108 -0.58 -13.50 -0.73
C MET A 108 -0.31 -12.51 -1.87
N LYS A 109 -0.72 -12.80 -3.11
CA LYS A 109 -0.41 -11.95 -4.28
C LYS A 109 -1.28 -10.69 -4.29
N VAL A 110 -0.66 -9.56 -3.98
CA VAL A 110 -1.27 -8.21 -4.07
C VAL A 110 -1.77 -7.94 -5.49
N LYS A 111 -1.00 -8.32 -6.52
CA LYS A 111 -1.39 -8.17 -7.92
C LYS A 111 -2.77 -8.78 -8.22
N CYS A 112 -3.06 -9.97 -7.66
CA CYS A 112 -4.37 -10.57 -7.85
C CYS A 112 -5.48 -9.77 -7.16
N ALA A 113 -5.22 -9.26 -5.94
CA ALA A 113 -6.19 -8.45 -5.22
C ALA A 113 -6.50 -7.13 -5.95
N THR A 114 -5.47 -6.41 -6.39
CA THR A 114 -5.63 -5.13 -7.11
C THR A 114 -6.29 -5.29 -8.48
N GLN A 115 -6.07 -6.42 -9.17
CA GLN A 115 -6.74 -6.70 -10.45
C GLN A 115 -8.23 -7.02 -10.29
N VAL A 116 -8.61 -7.73 -9.21
CA VAL A 116 -10.01 -7.95 -8.85
C VAL A 116 -10.69 -6.63 -8.48
N PHE A 117 -10.03 -5.81 -7.68
CA PHE A 117 -10.53 -4.50 -7.27
C PHE A 117 -10.16 -3.40 -8.27
N SER A 118 -10.33 -3.62 -9.57
CA SER A 118 -9.96 -2.65 -10.59
C SER A 118 -11.16 -1.92 -11.19
N GLN A 119 -10.94 -0.68 -11.63
CA GLN A 119 -11.95 0.11 -12.34
C GLN A 119 -12.61 -0.66 -13.50
N SER A 120 -11.82 -1.40 -14.30
CA SER A 120 -12.36 -2.21 -15.40
C SER A 120 -13.31 -3.30 -14.93
N VAL A 121 -13.07 -3.90 -13.77
CA VAL A 121 -13.97 -4.91 -13.21
C VAL A 121 -15.25 -4.25 -12.73
N ALA A 122 -15.17 -3.13 -12.00
CA ALA A 122 -16.35 -2.38 -11.58
C ALA A 122 -17.23 -1.93 -12.76
N VAL A 123 -16.63 -1.32 -13.78
CA VAL A 123 -17.38 -0.79 -14.94
C VAL A 123 -18.11 -1.91 -15.68
N ASN A 124 -17.43 -3.02 -15.97
CA ASN A 124 -18.06 -4.16 -16.64
C ASN A 124 -19.15 -4.81 -15.78
N MET A 125 -18.92 -4.97 -14.47
CA MET A 125 -19.91 -5.48 -13.54
C MET A 125 -21.18 -4.62 -13.51
N GLY A 126 -21.02 -3.31 -13.29
CA GLY A 126 -22.14 -2.37 -13.25
C GLY A 126 -22.91 -2.32 -14.57
N TYR A 127 -22.19 -2.35 -15.70
CA TYR A 127 -22.80 -2.37 -17.04
C TYR A 127 -23.61 -3.65 -17.28
N LEU A 128 -23.02 -4.83 -17.08
CA LEU A 128 -23.71 -6.11 -17.32
C LEU A 128 -24.92 -6.28 -16.39
N ALA A 129 -24.82 -5.84 -15.13
CA ALA A 129 -25.93 -5.83 -14.19
C ALA A 129 -27.05 -4.88 -14.65
N SER A 130 -26.71 -3.69 -15.17
CA SER A 130 -27.70 -2.75 -15.72
C SER A 130 -28.43 -3.27 -16.96
N LYS A 131 -27.80 -4.20 -17.69
CA LYS A 131 -28.37 -4.87 -18.87
C LYS A 131 -29.12 -6.16 -18.51
N GLY A 132 -29.14 -6.55 -17.24
CA GLY A 132 -29.78 -7.79 -16.78
C GLY A 132 -29.05 -9.06 -17.23
N VAL A 133 -27.76 -8.97 -17.60
CA VAL A 133 -26.93 -10.13 -17.95
C VAL A 133 -26.47 -10.87 -16.69
N ILE A 134 -26.22 -10.12 -15.62
CA ILE A 134 -25.94 -10.63 -14.27
C ILE A 134 -26.91 -10.00 -13.27
N ASP A 135 -26.90 -10.51 -12.04
CA ASP A 135 -27.80 -10.08 -10.97
C ASP A 135 -27.68 -8.57 -10.73
N LYS A 136 -28.80 -7.90 -10.49
CA LYS A 136 -28.83 -6.44 -10.33
C LYS A 136 -27.99 -5.99 -9.12
N GLU A 137 -27.96 -6.80 -8.08
CA GLU A 137 -27.17 -6.66 -6.86
C GLU A 137 -25.65 -6.62 -7.13
N CYS A 138 -25.20 -7.05 -8.30
CA CYS A 138 -23.81 -6.87 -8.72
C CYS A 138 -23.43 -5.39 -8.84
N GLN A 139 -24.39 -4.47 -9.02
CA GLN A 139 -24.12 -3.01 -9.01
C GLN A 139 -23.54 -2.55 -7.67
N ASP A 140 -24.08 -3.04 -6.55
CA ASP A 140 -23.56 -2.70 -5.22
C ASP A 140 -22.11 -3.17 -5.04
N THR A 141 -21.75 -4.32 -5.63
CA THR A 141 -20.37 -4.83 -5.62
C THR A 141 -19.46 -4.03 -6.53
N ALA A 142 -19.97 -3.61 -7.69
CA ALA A 142 -19.25 -2.73 -8.62
C ALA A 142 -18.88 -1.41 -7.94
N ASP A 143 -19.80 -0.80 -7.18
CA ASP A 143 -19.56 0.43 -6.45
C ASP A 143 -18.50 0.27 -5.36
N VAL A 144 -18.53 -0.84 -4.61
CA VAL A 144 -17.50 -1.16 -3.61
C VAL A 144 -16.14 -1.41 -4.27
N ILE A 145 -16.11 -2.10 -5.42
CA ILE A 145 -14.86 -2.32 -6.17
C ILE A 145 -14.28 -0.98 -6.63
N LEU A 146 -15.11 -0.11 -7.21
CA LEU A 146 -14.68 1.20 -7.70
C LEU A 146 -14.22 2.10 -6.55
N PHE A 147 -14.89 2.03 -5.41
CA PHE A 147 -14.50 2.73 -4.18
C PHE A 147 -13.07 2.35 -3.76
N PHE A 148 -12.77 1.05 -3.63
CA PHE A 148 -11.45 0.59 -3.22
C PHE A 148 -10.39 0.79 -4.30
N ASP A 149 -10.73 0.70 -5.60
CA ASP A 149 -9.83 1.04 -6.71
C ASP A 149 -9.36 2.51 -6.60
N ASN A 150 -10.31 3.44 -6.44
CA ASN A 150 -10.01 4.86 -6.30
C ASN A 150 -9.20 5.15 -5.03
N LEU A 151 -9.59 4.56 -3.89
CA LEU A 151 -8.88 4.74 -2.63
C LEU A 151 -7.44 4.22 -2.72
N PHE A 152 -7.26 3.04 -3.30
CA PHE A 152 -5.94 2.44 -3.52
C PHE A 152 -5.06 3.29 -4.44
N ASP A 153 -5.60 3.71 -5.58
CA ASP A 153 -4.86 4.59 -6.51
C ASP A 153 -4.43 5.88 -5.79
N SER A 154 -5.31 6.48 -4.97
CA SER A 154 -5.04 7.72 -4.22
C SER A 154 -3.92 7.62 -3.19
N LEU A 155 -3.54 6.41 -2.79
CA LEU A 155 -2.52 6.13 -1.78
C LEU A 155 -1.33 5.34 -2.34
N ASN A 156 -1.35 5.01 -3.64
CA ASN A 156 -0.31 4.21 -4.30
C ASN A 156 0.06 4.73 -5.70
N GLY A 157 -0.32 5.97 -6.01
CA GLY A 157 0.00 6.66 -7.26
C GLY A 157 1.50 6.88 -7.47
N SER A 158 1.96 6.69 -8.71
CA SER A 158 3.35 6.84 -9.12
C SER A 158 3.46 7.50 -10.48
N TYR A 159 4.60 8.13 -10.78
CA TYR A 159 4.85 8.77 -12.06
C TYR A 159 4.65 7.81 -13.23
N LEU A 160 5.22 6.60 -13.14
CA LEU A 160 5.11 5.57 -14.16
C LEU A 160 3.66 5.13 -14.39
N ASN A 161 2.88 4.96 -13.32
CA ASN A 161 1.50 4.49 -13.42
C ASN A 161 0.56 5.58 -13.91
N SER A 162 0.79 6.85 -13.53
CA SER A 162 -0.01 7.99 -13.96
C SER A 162 0.02 8.21 -15.48
N LYS A 163 1.16 7.94 -16.13
CA LYS A 163 1.29 8.03 -17.59
C LYS A 163 0.60 6.89 -18.33
N LYS A 164 0.58 5.68 -17.74
CA LYS A 164 0.08 4.47 -18.39
C LYS A 164 -1.45 4.37 -18.39
N LYS A 165 -2.14 5.08 -17.50
CA LYS A 165 -3.58 4.95 -17.27
C LYS A 165 -4.26 6.31 -17.34
N ALA A 166 -4.52 6.76 -18.57
CA ALA A 166 -5.32 7.95 -18.83
C ALA A 166 -6.68 7.86 -18.10
N GLY A 167 -7.15 8.98 -17.57
CA GLY A 167 -8.44 9.07 -16.86
C GLY A 167 -8.41 8.71 -15.37
N LYS A 168 -7.31 8.18 -14.82
CA LYS A 168 -7.16 7.91 -13.38
C LYS A 168 -6.37 9.00 -12.67
N ALA A 169 -7.03 10.12 -12.37
CA ALA A 169 -6.41 11.30 -11.73
C ALA A 169 -5.75 10.98 -10.37
N LEU A 170 -6.26 10.00 -9.63
CA LEU A 170 -5.74 9.57 -8.32
C LEU A 170 -4.41 8.83 -8.40
N LEU A 171 -3.98 8.40 -9.59
CA LEU A 171 -2.63 7.85 -9.78
C LEU A 171 -1.56 8.94 -9.90
N GLY A 172 -1.97 10.20 -10.07
CA GLY A 172 -1.09 11.36 -10.06
C GLY A 172 -0.56 11.66 -8.65
N PRO A 173 0.30 12.68 -8.51
CA PRO A 173 0.79 13.07 -7.20
C PRO A 173 -0.28 13.87 -6.44
N VAL A 174 -0.21 13.82 -5.12
CA VAL A 174 -0.98 14.72 -4.26
C VAL A 174 -0.44 16.12 -4.43
N ARG A 175 -1.32 17.05 -4.79
CA ARG A 175 -1.06 18.49 -4.92
C ARG A 175 -2.09 19.26 -4.08
N PRO A 176 -1.83 20.52 -3.70
CA PRO A 176 -2.76 21.33 -2.92
C PRO A 176 -4.20 21.35 -3.49
N ASN A 177 -4.34 21.42 -4.82
CA ASN A 177 -5.62 21.47 -5.52
C ASN A 177 -6.07 20.12 -6.13
N SER A 178 -5.40 19.02 -5.79
CA SER A 178 -5.77 17.70 -6.29
C SER A 178 -6.98 17.12 -5.55
N ILE A 179 -7.68 16.17 -6.19
CA ILE A 179 -8.89 15.55 -5.63
C ILE A 179 -8.61 14.60 -4.44
N HIS A 180 -7.35 14.28 -4.13
CA HIS A 180 -6.95 13.30 -3.11
C HIS A 180 -7.55 13.59 -1.73
N LYS A 181 -7.41 14.83 -1.22
CA LYS A 181 -7.93 15.21 0.10
C LYS A 181 -9.46 15.10 0.18
N LYS A 182 -10.17 15.35 -0.93
CA LYS A 182 -11.62 15.12 -1.01
C LYS A 182 -11.93 13.62 -0.95
N VAL A 183 -11.26 12.81 -1.77
CA VAL A 183 -11.42 11.35 -1.79
C VAL A 183 -11.15 10.75 -0.41
N TRP A 184 -10.12 11.19 0.30
CA TRP A 184 -9.81 10.72 1.65
C TRP A 184 -10.89 11.10 2.66
N ARG A 185 -11.44 12.31 2.59
CA ARG A 185 -12.55 12.75 3.44
C ARG A 185 -13.78 11.88 3.23
N ASP A 186 -14.17 11.69 1.97
CA ASP A 186 -15.35 10.93 1.60
C ASP A 186 -15.14 9.43 1.95
N ALA A 187 -13.94 8.91 1.71
CA ALA A 187 -13.58 7.53 2.04
C ALA A 187 -13.65 7.22 3.53
N LYS A 188 -13.24 8.15 4.41
CA LYS A 188 -13.40 7.96 5.86
C LYS A 188 -14.88 7.78 6.25
N GLN A 189 -15.79 8.56 5.67
CA GLN A 189 -17.22 8.45 5.93
C GLN A 189 -17.75 7.07 5.51
N VAL A 190 -17.40 6.63 4.29
CA VAL A 190 -17.81 5.32 3.78
C VAL A 190 -17.25 4.20 4.64
N LEU A 191 -15.95 4.22 4.96
CA LEU A 191 -15.29 3.18 5.76
C LEU A 191 -15.88 3.04 7.17
N HIS A 192 -16.32 4.13 7.81
CA HIS A 192 -17.00 4.07 9.11
C HIS A 192 -18.34 3.31 9.05
N THR A 193 -19.01 3.32 7.90
CA THR A 193 -20.27 2.59 7.71
C THR A 193 -20.08 1.14 7.32
N MET A 194 -18.88 0.76 6.83
CA MET A 194 -18.61 -0.59 6.34
C MET A 194 -18.56 -1.60 7.49
N LYS A 195 -19.28 -2.71 7.30
CA LYS A 195 -19.26 -3.87 8.21
C LYS A 195 -19.16 -5.15 7.41
N PHE A 196 -18.52 -6.16 7.99
CA PHE A 196 -18.35 -7.48 7.42
C PHE A 196 -19.29 -8.45 8.14
N VAL A 197 -20.04 -9.26 7.40
CA VAL A 197 -20.95 -10.25 7.98
C VAL A 197 -20.28 -11.62 7.98
N LYS A 198 -20.02 -12.15 9.18
CA LYS A 198 -19.47 -13.49 9.38
C LYS A 198 -20.44 -14.32 10.21
N ASN A 199 -20.92 -15.44 9.66
CA ASN A 199 -21.89 -16.33 10.30
C ASN A 199 -23.13 -15.58 10.81
N GLY A 200 -23.73 -14.72 9.97
CA GLY A 200 -24.88 -13.89 10.32
C GLY A 200 -24.61 -12.75 11.33
N LYS A 201 -23.37 -12.61 11.84
CA LYS A 201 -23.00 -11.53 12.77
C LYS A 201 -22.20 -10.45 12.08
N SER A 202 -22.62 -9.20 12.28
CA SER A 202 -21.88 -8.03 11.84
C SER A 202 -20.61 -7.85 12.67
N THR A 203 -19.48 -7.71 11.99
CA THR A 203 -18.14 -7.56 12.57
C THR A 203 -17.36 -6.46 11.85
N VAL A 204 -16.51 -5.74 12.58
CA VAL A 204 -15.53 -4.83 11.97
C VAL A 204 -14.22 -5.59 11.83
N VAL A 205 -13.70 -5.68 10.62
CA VAL A 205 -12.42 -6.35 10.36
C VAL A 205 -11.26 -5.38 10.59
N PRO A 206 -10.11 -5.85 11.10
CA PRO A 206 -8.94 -5.00 11.34
C PRO A 206 -8.52 -4.16 10.12
N SER A 207 -8.68 -4.70 8.90
CA SER A 207 -8.33 -3.98 7.68
C SER A 207 -9.10 -2.66 7.50
N ILE A 208 -10.37 -2.57 7.92
CA ILE A 208 -11.14 -1.31 7.83
C ILE A 208 -10.59 -0.29 8.83
N SER A 209 -10.35 -0.70 10.07
CA SER A 209 -9.74 0.17 11.09
C SER A 209 -8.36 0.66 10.68
N ASN A 210 -7.57 -0.22 10.05
CA ASN A 210 -6.23 0.11 9.58
C ASN A 210 -6.25 1.00 8.33
N TRP A 211 -7.25 0.87 7.45
CA TRP A 211 -7.50 1.83 6.36
C TRP A 211 -7.82 3.22 6.92
N LEU A 212 -8.76 3.31 7.87
CA LEU A 212 -9.12 4.58 8.50
C LEU A 212 -7.90 5.27 9.13
N GLN A 213 -7.16 4.54 9.95
CA GLN A 213 -5.94 5.06 10.58
C GLN A 213 -4.91 5.49 9.53
N SER A 214 -4.72 4.71 8.47
CA SER A 214 -3.76 5.06 7.42
C SER A 214 -4.17 6.31 6.68
N ILE A 215 -5.44 6.49 6.32
CA ILE A 215 -5.92 7.70 5.65
C ILE A 215 -5.76 8.93 6.55
N GLU A 216 -6.14 8.83 7.82
CA GLU A 216 -5.99 9.92 8.80
C GLU A 216 -4.53 10.33 8.98
N ASN A 217 -3.66 9.34 9.14
CA ASN A 217 -2.23 9.56 9.35
C ASN A 217 -1.52 10.04 8.07
N MET A 218 -1.95 9.57 6.89
CA MET A 218 -1.45 10.03 5.60
C MET A 218 -1.85 11.49 5.36
N GLU A 219 -3.12 11.84 5.62
CA GLU A 219 -3.60 13.22 5.53
C GLU A 219 -2.83 14.13 6.50
N TYR A 220 -2.60 13.68 7.73
CA TYR A 220 -1.77 14.40 8.69
C TYR A 220 -0.34 14.58 8.19
N LEU A 221 0.29 13.53 7.68
CA LEU A 221 1.65 13.55 7.14
C LEU A 221 1.78 14.52 5.97
N VAL A 222 0.89 14.44 4.97
CA VAL A 222 0.89 15.36 3.83
C VAL A 222 0.77 16.81 4.30
N ASN A 223 -0.15 17.09 5.22
CA ASN A 223 -0.31 18.45 5.76
C ASN A 223 0.93 18.93 6.56
N GLN A 224 1.66 18.03 7.23
CA GLN A 224 2.92 18.38 7.90
C GLN A 224 4.04 18.67 6.89
N LEU A 225 4.13 17.87 5.83
CA LEU A 225 5.15 18.03 4.80
C LEU A 225 4.92 19.30 3.98
N GLU A 226 3.67 19.58 3.57
CA GLU A 226 3.29 20.83 2.89
C GLU A 226 3.67 22.06 3.71
N LYS A 227 3.39 22.05 5.03
CA LYS A 227 3.68 23.19 5.92
C LYS A 227 5.16 23.43 6.20
N ARG A 228 5.98 22.37 6.13
CA ARG A 228 7.40 22.44 6.52
C ARG A 228 8.35 22.60 5.33
N HIS A 229 7.93 22.16 4.14
CA HIS A 229 8.86 21.93 3.03
C HIS A 229 8.41 22.50 1.67
N ASP A 230 7.46 23.44 1.62
CA ASP A 230 6.98 24.08 0.37
C ASP A 230 6.76 23.09 -0.79
N LEU A 231 6.22 21.90 -0.47
CA LEU A 231 6.06 20.83 -1.44
C LEU A 231 4.96 21.15 -2.43
N THR A 232 5.31 21.09 -3.72
CA THR A 232 4.36 21.30 -4.82
C THR A 232 3.61 20.03 -5.21
N SER A 233 4.21 18.86 -4.95
CA SER A 233 3.62 17.56 -5.26
C SER A 233 4.25 16.43 -4.43
N LEU A 234 3.47 15.40 -4.11
CA LEU A 234 3.92 14.23 -3.35
C LEU A 234 3.43 12.93 -4.00
N TRP A 235 4.35 12.01 -4.27
CA TRP A 235 4.03 10.70 -4.84
C TRP A 235 3.74 9.69 -3.73
N MET A 236 2.53 9.15 -3.74
CA MET A 236 2.07 8.29 -2.66
C MET A 236 2.74 6.92 -2.66
N ARG A 237 3.26 6.48 -3.81
CA ARG A 237 4.02 5.23 -3.92
C ARG A 237 5.26 5.15 -3.02
N HIS A 238 5.81 6.30 -2.58
CA HIS A 238 6.94 6.32 -1.65
C HIS A 238 6.55 5.89 -0.22
N PHE A 239 5.25 5.83 0.09
CA PHE A 239 4.74 5.44 1.39
C PHE A 239 4.16 4.03 1.37
N ASN A 240 4.99 3.07 0.94
CA ASN A 240 4.64 1.66 0.96
C ASN A 240 5.87 0.78 1.23
N GLN A 241 5.67 -0.53 1.36
CA GLN A 241 6.73 -1.49 1.66
C GLN A 241 7.28 -2.22 0.42
N ASP A 242 6.88 -1.82 -0.78
CA ASP A 242 7.33 -2.49 -2.02
C ASP A 242 8.86 -2.49 -2.16
N PRO A 243 9.60 -1.40 -1.87
CA PRO A 243 11.06 -1.43 -1.95
C PRO A 243 11.70 -2.49 -1.04
N LEU A 244 11.16 -2.64 0.17
CA LEU A 244 11.64 -3.66 1.12
C LEU A 244 11.31 -5.08 0.63
N GLU A 245 10.11 -5.28 0.09
CA GLU A 245 9.70 -6.57 -0.48
C GLU A 245 10.51 -6.95 -1.74
N ASN A 246 10.82 -5.98 -2.59
CA ASN A 246 11.67 -6.13 -3.77
C ASN A 246 13.11 -6.48 -3.37
N PHE A 247 13.64 -5.82 -2.33
CA PHE A 247 14.93 -6.17 -1.75
C PHE A 247 14.96 -7.61 -1.23
N PHE A 248 13.95 -8.03 -0.46
CA PHE A 248 13.83 -9.43 -0.06
C PHE A 248 13.65 -10.39 -1.24
N GLY A 249 12.99 -9.96 -2.31
CA GLY A 249 12.87 -10.70 -3.57
C GLY A 249 14.23 -10.93 -4.23
N SER A 250 15.12 -9.95 -4.16
CA SER A 250 16.49 -10.02 -4.67
C SER A 250 17.35 -10.95 -3.81
N ILE A 251 17.20 -10.93 -2.48
CA ILE A 251 17.88 -11.88 -1.60
C ILE A 251 17.49 -13.32 -1.96
N ARG A 252 16.20 -13.58 -2.18
CA ARG A 252 15.72 -14.92 -2.56
C ARG A 252 16.21 -15.37 -3.94
N SER A 253 16.42 -14.44 -4.88
CA SER A 253 16.90 -14.81 -6.23
C SER A 253 18.37 -15.26 -6.22
N HIS A 254 19.18 -14.81 -5.27
CA HIS A 254 20.57 -15.27 -5.10
C HIS A 254 20.69 -16.77 -4.83
N GLY A 255 19.70 -17.35 -4.16
CA GLY A 255 19.67 -18.79 -3.91
C GLY A 255 19.34 -19.64 -5.14
N HIS A 256 18.99 -19.02 -6.28
CA HIS A 256 18.46 -19.65 -7.49
C HIS A 256 17.33 -20.65 -7.19
N ARG A 257 17.67 -21.92 -6.94
CA ARG A 257 16.71 -22.98 -6.57
C ARG A 257 16.33 -22.95 -5.08
N ASN A 258 17.17 -22.37 -4.23
CA ASN A 258 16.89 -22.20 -2.80
C ASN A 258 16.32 -20.80 -2.52
N VAL A 259 15.03 -20.62 -2.77
CA VAL A 259 14.31 -19.36 -2.52
C VAL A 259 13.97 -19.10 -1.04
N SER A 260 14.43 -19.98 -0.14
CA SER A 260 14.24 -19.89 1.31
C SER A 260 15.60 -20.00 2.01
N PRO A 261 16.42 -18.93 2.00
CA PRO A 261 17.75 -18.96 2.58
C PRO A 261 17.72 -19.23 4.08
N THR A 262 18.76 -19.90 4.60
CA THR A 262 19.04 -19.96 6.03
C THR A 262 19.48 -18.58 6.53
N CYS A 263 19.56 -18.35 7.85
CA CYS A 263 20.05 -17.08 8.40
C CYS A 263 21.44 -16.71 7.83
N ALA A 264 22.38 -17.65 7.80
CA ALA A 264 23.70 -17.43 7.21
C ALA A 264 23.65 -17.11 5.71
N GLY A 265 22.76 -17.78 4.96
CA GLY A 265 22.54 -17.49 3.54
C GLY A 265 21.94 -16.10 3.30
N PHE A 266 21.04 -15.68 4.20
CA PHE A 266 20.46 -14.35 4.18
C PHE A 266 21.54 -13.29 4.46
N GLU A 267 22.35 -13.46 5.51
CA GLU A 267 23.43 -12.53 5.86
C GLU A 267 24.45 -12.36 4.72
N ALA A 268 24.82 -13.47 4.07
CA ALA A 268 25.73 -13.44 2.93
C ALA A 268 25.12 -12.69 1.73
N ALA A 269 23.88 -13.00 1.34
CA ALA A 269 23.20 -12.35 0.23
C ALA A 269 22.90 -10.86 0.51
N PHE A 270 22.49 -10.54 1.74
CA PHE A 270 22.29 -9.18 2.22
C PHE A 270 23.58 -8.36 2.08
N SER A 271 24.71 -8.90 2.54
CA SER A 271 26.02 -8.26 2.43
C SER A 271 26.43 -8.02 0.98
N LEU A 272 26.18 -8.98 0.07
CA LEU A 272 26.50 -8.82 -1.35
C LEU A 272 25.68 -7.72 -2.02
N LEU A 273 24.36 -7.70 -1.77
CA LEU A 273 23.44 -6.72 -2.36
C LEU A 273 23.74 -5.31 -1.90
N ILE A 274 23.97 -5.14 -0.59
CA ILE A 274 24.25 -3.84 0.01
C ILE A 274 25.61 -3.27 -0.46
N ASN A 275 26.56 -4.14 -0.77
CA ASN A 275 27.84 -3.78 -1.37
C ASN A 275 27.79 -3.64 -2.91
N ASN A 276 26.60 -3.67 -3.54
CA ASN A 276 26.44 -3.55 -4.99
C ASN A 276 27.20 -4.62 -5.81
N MET A 277 27.49 -5.78 -5.20
CA MET A 277 28.24 -6.87 -5.84
C MET A 277 27.34 -7.77 -6.71
N SER A 278 26.02 -7.52 -6.69
CA SER A 278 25.00 -8.25 -7.46
C SER A 278 23.83 -7.34 -7.83
N GLY A 279 23.19 -7.58 -8.99
CA GLY A 279 22.01 -6.84 -9.43
C GLY A 279 20.71 -7.24 -8.72
N LEU A 280 19.76 -6.31 -8.60
CA LEU A 280 18.49 -6.44 -7.87
C LEU A 280 17.32 -7.04 -8.68
N HIS A 281 17.61 -7.87 -9.68
CA HIS A 281 16.54 -8.44 -10.50
C HIS A 281 16.09 -9.81 -9.99
N SER A 282 14.79 -9.91 -9.68
CA SER A 282 14.11 -11.14 -9.28
C SER A 282 12.98 -11.45 -10.25
N GLU A 283 13.11 -12.55 -11.00
CA GLU A 283 12.05 -13.03 -11.89
C GLU A 283 10.84 -13.52 -11.06
N GLY A 284 9.67 -12.88 -11.24
CA GLY A 284 8.43 -13.27 -10.57
C GLY A 284 8.12 -12.54 -9.25
N SER A 285 8.72 -11.37 -9.00
CA SER A 285 8.38 -10.52 -7.83
C SER A 285 6.86 -10.25 -7.72
N ASN A 286 6.36 -10.18 -6.48
CA ASN A 286 4.97 -9.88 -6.17
C ASN A 286 4.66 -8.38 -6.20
N CYS A 287 5.70 -7.54 -6.05
CA CYS A 287 5.62 -6.08 -6.07
C CYS A 287 5.92 -5.54 -7.48
N GLU A 288 5.45 -4.33 -7.78
CA GLU A 288 5.86 -3.67 -9.03
C GLU A 288 7.30 -3.19 -8.90
N GLN A 289 7.98 -3.02 -10.04
CA GLN A 289 9.29 -2.40 -10.08
C GLN A 289 9.19 -0.97 -9.52
N ASP A 290 9.95 -0.69 -8.47
CA ASP A 290 10.08 0.65 -7.92
C ASP A 290 11.31 1.36 -8.52
N SER A 291 11.41 2.67 -8.31
CA SER A 291 12.57 3.48 -8.69
C SER A 291 13.42 3.84 -7.46
N CYS A 292 13.34 3.06 -6.38
CA CYS A 292 13.96 3.38 -5.09
C CYS A 292 15.40 2.87 -5.06
N THR A 293 16.36 3.77 -5.29
CA THR A 293 17.78 3.43 -5.32
C THR A 293 18.44 3.33 -3.93
N VAL A 294 17.68 3.61 -2.87
CA VAL A 294 18.21 3.73 -1.48
C VAL A 294 18.69 2.39 -0.93
N PHE A 295 18.04 1.29 -1.31
CA PHE A 295 18.48 -0.06 -0.93
C PHE A 295 19.51 -0.66 -1.89
N GLU A 296 19.92 0.09 -2.92
CA GLU A 296 20.84 -0.40 -3.94
C GLU A 296 22.30 -0.26 -3.52
N SER A 297 22.66 0.65 -2.60
CA SER A 297 24.06 0.82 -2.24
C SER A 297 24.28 1.44 -0.87
N LEU A 298 25.25 0.91 -0.10
CA LEU A 298 25.85 1.63 1.03
C LEU A 298 26.39 3.00 0.64
N ASN A 299 26.85 3.19 -0.61
CA ASN A 299 27.34 4.50 -1.04
C ASN A 299 26.26 5.58 -0.99
N ASN A 300 25.01 5.22 -1.25
CA ASN A 300 23.88 6.14 -1.13
C ASN A 300 23.49 6.45 0.33
N ILE A 301 23.89 5.58 1.26
CA ILE A 301 23.57 5.68 2.70
C ILE A 301 24.73 6.35 3.47
N PHE A 302 25.98 6.14 3.06
CA PHE A 302 27.18 6.45 3.86
C PHE A 302 28.23 7.32 3.17
N PHE A 303 28.23 7.48 1.85
CA PHE A 303 29.32 8.17 1.15
C PHE A 303 28.84 9.44 0.42
N GLU A 304 29.44 10.57 0.80
CA GLU A 304 29.21 11.91 0.27
C GLU A 304 29.37 12.00 -1.26
N SER A 305 28.70 13.00 -1.85
CA SER A 305 29.22 13.61 -3.09
C SER A 305 30.54 14.30 -2.74
N PRO A 306 31.66 14.09 -3.46
CA PRO A 306 32.97 14.50 -2.98
C PRO A 306 33.08 16.03 -2.93
N SER A 307 32.98 16.60 -1.74
CA SER A 307 33.66 17.85 -1.42
C SER A 307 34.84 17.52 -0.51
N LEU A 308 36.05 17.82 -0.99
CA LEU A 308 37.29 17.67 -0.25
C LEU A 308 37.16 18.16 1.20
N THR A 309 37.38 17.29 2.17
CA THR A 309 38.60 17.30 3.00
C THR A 309 38.57 16.19 4.06
N SER A 310 39.77 15.73 4.37
CA SER A 310 40.14 14.58 5.18
C SER A 310 39.77 14.66 6.66
N ASN A 311 39.54 13.47 7.23
CA ASN A 311 40.08 12.93 8.49
C ASN A 311 39.12 12.61 9.65
N LEU A 312 39.23 11.33 10.03
CA LEU A 312 39.05 10.67 11.32
C LEU A 312 37.63 10.40 11.88
N ALA A 313 37.36 9.10 11.96
CA ALA A 313 36.72 8.36 13.05
C ALA A 313 35.65 9.11 13.86
N ALA A 314 34.39 8.82 13.56
CA ALA A 314 33.28 9.06 14.47
C ALA A 314 32.30 7.88 14.40
N GLU A 315 31.80 7.51 15.58
CA GLU A 315 30.75 6.52 15.77
C GLU A 315 29.57 6.76 14.82
N THR A 316 29.06 5.69 14.23
CA THR A 316 28.00 5.72 13.22
C THR A 316 26.69 6.24 13.83
N GLN A 317 26.47 7.54 13.76
CA GLN A 317 25.17 8.14 14.05
C GLN A 317 24.38 8.19 12.74
N ILE A 318 23.28 7.44 12.67
CA ILE A 318 22.37 7.46 11.52
C ILE A 318 21.68 8.83 11.47
N ASP A 319 22.01 9.64 10.47
CA ASP A 319 21.38 10.95 10.26
C ASP A 319 20.01 10.79 9.57
N TYR A 320 18.96 10.87 10.39
CA TYR A 320 17.57 10.79 9.95
C TYR A 320 17.10 12.01 9.13
N GLU A 321 17.79 13.16 9.18
CA GLU A 321 17.43 14.33 8.37
C GLU A 321 17.86 14.16 6.90
N TYR A 322 18.98 13.45 6.67
CA TYR A 322 19.50 13.16 5.32
C TYR A 322 18.64 12.15 4.52
N ILE A 323 18.09 11.12 5.17
CA ILE A 323 17.19 10.15 4.52
C ILE A 323 15.88 10.82 4.04
N MET A 324 15.46 11.88 4.73
CA MET A 324 14.25 12.63 4.40
C MET A 324 14.44 13.59 3.21
N SER A 325 15.65 14.12 2.99
CA SER A 325 15.92 15.06 1.89
C SER A 325 16.04 14.39 0.53
N ASN A 326 16.57 13.16 0.46
CA ASN A 326 16.75 12.41 -0.80
C ASN A 326 15.47 11.80 -1.38
N ASN A 327 14.33 11.88 -0.69
CA ASN A 327 13.02 11.38 -1.16
C ASN A 327 12.07 12.48 -1.66
N ILE A 328 12.56 13.72 -1.75
CA ILE A 328 11.77 14.88 -2.16
C ILE A 328 12.37 15.47 -3.44
N PHE A 329 11.76 15.17 -4.58
CA PHE A 329 12.06 15.89 -5.83
C PHE A 329 11.44 17.29 -5.76
N ILE A 330 12.26 18.29 -5.42
CA ILE A 330 11.90 19.71 -5.55
C ILE A 330 12.10 20.11 -7.01
N PHE A 331 11.03 20.18 -7.79
CA PHE A 331 11.06 20.89 -9.07
C PHE A 331 10.96 22.40 -8.79
N LYS A 332 12.05 23.14 -9.05
CA LYS A 332 11.98 24.58 -9.29
C LYS A 332 11.66 24.79 -10.78
N ASN A 333 10.64 25.60 -11.06
CA ASN A 333 10.61 26.36 -12.30
C ASN A 333 11.12 27.76 -11.99
#